data_AF-A0A9P5JF99-F1
#
_entry.id   AF-A0A9P5JF99-F1
#
_cell.length_a   1.000
_cell.length_b   1.000
_cell.length_c   1.000
_cell.angle_alpha   90.00
_cell.angle_beta   90.00
_cell.angle_gamma   90.00
#
_symmetry.space_group_name_H-M   'P 1'
#
loop_
_entity.id
_entity.type
_entity.pdbx_description
1 polymer ?
#
loop_
_entity_poly.entity_id
_entity_poly.type
_entity_poly.pdbx_seq_one_letter_code
_entity_poly.pdbx_strand_id
1 'polypeptide(L)'
;MAEEERLNQELIASFGQQETFECSVCMDDKLMDDVAPVPGCDHKFCRECLREYLGSQLESGSFPILCPNCQAEQAEDPAIIPPILAEHIGLSDRQYEAWSKLDLQQYSIVIDCPHCQNSSLVDKDDYAAEQVVTCPLGPCRGRWCKDCNQKLDPGMGVHSCDGEKEMDEWIRQSKSKRCPECGQATQKTSGCNHMTCGTPGCNGHFCYIDGQLIIKSKVAPEIRAALERHYSGCRLFDYD
;
A
#
# COMPACT_ATOMS: atom_id res chain seq x y z
N MET A 1 22.27 -74.36 -2.31
CA MET A 1 23.49 -73.53 -2.45
C MET A 1 23.45 -72.71 -3.74
N ALA A 2 23.57 -73.30 -4.94
CA ALA A 2 23.57 -72.51 -6.20
C ALA A 2 22.25 -71.77 -6.53
N GLU A 3 21.10 -72.32 -6.15
CA GLU A 3 19.78 -71.71 -6.37
C GLU A 3 19.50 -70.55 -5.40
N GLU A 4 19.97 -70.69 -4.16
CA GLU A 4 19.88 -69.69 -3.10
C GLU A 4 20.82 -68.50 -3.38
N GLU A 5 21.98 -68.76 -3.97
CA GLU A 5 22.95 -67.76 -4.42
C GLU A 5 22.45 -66.98 -5.64
N ARG A 6 21.73 -67.64 -6.57
CA ARG A 6 21.02 -66.97 -7.67
C ARG A 6 19.86 -66.10 -7.18
N LEU A 7 19.04 -66.61 -6.26
CA LEU A 7 17.94 -65.84 -5.65
C LEU A 7 18.47 -64.60 -4.91
N ASN A 8 19.60 -64.71 -4.19
CA ASN A 8 20.25 -63.55 -3.58
C ASN A 8 20.82 -62.57 -4.61
N GLN A 9 21.43 -63.03 -5.71
CA GLN A 9 21.90 -62.15 -6.79
C GLN A 9 20.75 -61.44 -7.52
N GLU A 10 19.62 -62.12 -7.73
CA GLU A 10 18.41 -61.55 -8.32
C GLU A 10 17.73 -60.56 -7.36
N LEU A 11 17.72 -60.83 -6.04
CA LEU A 11 17.28 -59.86 -5.01
C LEU A 11 18.20 -58.63 -4.96
N ILE A 12 19.53 -58.81 -4.98
CA ILE A 12 20.51 -57.72 -4.98
C ILE A 12 20.39 -56.87 -6.26
N ALA A 13 20.13 -57.51 -7.41
CA ALA A 13 19.87 -56.80 -8.65
C ALA A 13 18.52 -56.05 -8.65
N SER A 14 17.49 -56.59 -8.01
CA SER A 14 16.18 -55.92 -7.88
C SER A 14 16.16 -54.80 -6.85
N PHE A 15 16.99 -54.88 -5.81
CA PHE A 15 17.20 -53.79 -4.83
C PHE A 15 18.22 -52.74 -5.29
N GLY A 16 18.96 -53.00 -6.38
CA GLY A 16 20.11 -52.20 -6.81
C GLY A 16 19.86 -51.18 -7.93
N GLN A 17 18.62 -50.99 -8.37
CA GLN A 17 18.27 -49.92 -9.32
C GLN A 17 17.40 -48.87 -8.62
N GLN A 18 17.94 -48.24 -7.57
CA GLN A 18 17.33 -47.02 -7.07
C GLN A 18 17.62 -45.92 -8.09
N GLU A 19 16.57 -45.39 -8.73
CA GLU A 19 16.72 -44.24 -9.62
C GLU A 19 17.33 -43.07 -8.83
N THR A 20 18.34 -42.43 -9.41
CA THR A 20 19.04 -41.27 -8.81
C THR A 20 18.76 -40.00 -9.59
N PHE A 21 18.94 -38.85 -8.94
CA PHE A 21 18.90 -37.53 -9.57
C PHE A 21 20.02 -36.64 -9.02
N GLU A 22 20.48 -35.69 -9.84
CA GLU A 22 21.45 -34.68 -9.42
C GLU A 22 20.73 -33.48 -8.80
N CYS A 23 21.11 -33.10 -7.57
CA CYS A 23 20.54 -31.94 -6.89
C CYS A 23 21.13 -30.64 -7.43
N SER A 24 20.30 -29.70 -7.88
CA SER A 24 20.77 -28.42 -8.45
C SER A 24 21.46 -27.47 -7.46
N VAL A 25 21.38 -27.74 -6.15
CA VAL A 25 21.95 -26.88 -5.10
C VAL A 25 23.30 -27.40 -4.62
N CYS A 26 23.42 -28.69 -4.28
CA CYS A 26 24.69 -29.28 -3.83
C CYS A 26 25.47 -29.99 -4.94
N MET A 27 24.89 -30.21 -6.12
CA MET A 27 25.49 -30.92 -7.25
C MET A 27 25.87 -32.39 -6.94
N ASP A 28 25.22 -33.01 -5.95
CA ASP A 28 25.40 -34.42 -5.62
C ASP A 28 24.27 -35.28 -6.21
N ASP A 29 24.61 -36.53 -6.56
CA ASP A 29 23.64 -37.57 -6.88
C ASP A 29 22.93 -38.06 -5.61
N LYS A 30 21.59 -38.00 -5.63
CA LYS A 30 20.71 -38.42 -4.53
C LYS A 30 19.68 -39.44 -5.03
N LEU A 31 19.12 -40.23 -4.11
CA LEU A 31 18.06 -41.18 -4.46
C LEU A 31 16.78 -40.42 -4.81
N MET A 32 15.99 -40.93 -5.76
CA MET A 32 14.69 -40.33 -6.09
C MET A 32 13.74 -40.22 -4.88
N ASP A 33 13.88 -41.08 -3.88
CA ASP A 33 13.13 -41.00 -2.61
C ASP A 33 13.49 -39.78 -1.75
N ASP A 34 14.67 -39.19 -1.96
CA ASP A 34 15.15 -37.98 -1.27
C ASP A 34 14.80 -36.69 -2.01
N VAL A 35 14.01 -36.77 -3.08
CA VAL A 35 13.56 -35.58 -3.81
C VAL A 35 12.52 -34.81 -2.99
N ALA A 36 12.65 -33.50 -2.98
CA ALA A 36 11.66 -32.58 -2.47
C ALA A 36 10.97 -31.88 -3.66
N PRO A 37 9.81 -32.39 -4.13
CA PRO A 37 9.16 -31.88 -5.34
C PRO A 37 8.46 -30.55 -5.04
N VAL A 38 8.89 -29.48 -5.71
CA VAL A 38 8.23 -28.16 -5.62
C VAL A 38 7.11 -28.12 -6.65
N PRO A 39 5.82 -28.09 -6.25
CA PRO A 39 4.73 -28.02 -7.22
C PRO A 39 4.74 -26.66 -7.93
N GLY A 40 4.50 -26.68 -9.24
CA GLY A 40 4.50 -25.48 -10.09
C GLY A 40 5.77 -25.29 -10.92
N CYS A 41 6.83 -26.08 -10.70
CA CYS A 41 7.98 -26.16 -11.60
C CYS A 41 8.57 -27.58 -11.63
N ASP A 42 9.52 -27.83 -12.55
CA ASP A 42 10.19 -29.13 -12.70
C ASP A 42 11.55 -29.21 -11.98
N HIS A 43 11.88 -28.22 -11.15
CA HIS A 43 13.16 -28.17 -10.44
C HIS A 43 13.20 -29.18 -9.27
N LYS A 44 14.29 -29.94 -9.19
CA LYS A 44 14.48 -31.01 -8.20
C LYS A 44 15.58 -30.66 -7.20
N PHE A 45 15.27 -30.85 -5.93
CA PHE A 45 16.18 -30.60 -4.82
C PHE A 45 16.20 -31.80 -3.89
N CYS A 46 17.34 -32.06 -3.26
CA CYS A 46 17.36 -32.98 -2.14
C CYS A 46 16.70 -32.33 -0.91
N ARG A 47 16.11 -33.15 -0.05
CA ARG A 47 15.43 -32.68 1.18
C ARG A 47 16.33 -31.85 2.08
N GLU A 48 17.62 -32.16 2.15
CA GLU A 48 18.60 -31.44 2.97
C GLU A 48 18.82 -30.00 2.48
N CYS A 49 19.14 -29.82 1.20
CA CYS A 49 19.37 -28.50 0.61
C CYS A 49 18.12 -27.63 0.69
N LEU A 50 16.93 -28.19 0.42
CA LEU A 50 15.72 -27.40 0.49
C LEU A 50 15.42 -27.00 1.94
N ARG A 51 15.69 -27.86 2.94
CA ARG A 51 15.55 -27.51 4.37
C ARG A 51 16.41 -26.33 4.78
N GLU A 52 17.69 -26.35 4.40
CA GLU A 52 18.63 -25.27 4.72
C GLU A 52 18.22 -23.97 4.04
N TYR A 53 17.80 -24.05 2.77
CA TYR A 53 17.28 -22.90 2.04
C TYR A 53 16.06 -22.31 2.75
N LEU A 54 15.05 -23.12 3.09
CA LEU A 54 13.88 -22.66 3.84
C LEU A 54 14.28 -22.00 5.16
N GLY A 55 15.21 -22.60 5.91
CA GLY A 55 15.75 -22.01 7.14
C GLY A 55 16.31 -20.61 6.91
N SER A 56 17.14 -20.43 5.89
CA SER A 56 17.72 -19.13 5.55
C SER A 56 16.68 -18.07 5.14
N GLN A 57 15.66 -18.47 4.38
CA GLN A 57 14.59 -17.57 3.95
C GLN A 57 13.71 -17.13 5.13
N LEU A 58 13.41 -18.06 6.05
CA LEU A 58 12.67 -17.74 7.27
C LEU A 58 13.46 -16.80 8.20
N GLU A 59 14.78 -17.01 8.35
CA GLU A 59 15.64 -16.15 9.16
C GLU A 59 15.76 -14.72 8.59
N SER A 60 15.77 -14.60 7.27
CA SER A 60 15.78 -13.31 6.57
C SER A 60 14.41 -12.63 6.49
N GLY A 61 13.32 -13.33 6.86
CA GLY A 61 11.95 -12.81 6.76
C GLY A 61 11.42 -12.75 5.33
N SER A 62 12.02 -13.50 4.40
CA SER A 62 11.60 -13.58 3.00
C SER A 62 10.37 -14.48 2.87
N PHE A 63 9.22 -13.89 2.51
CA PHE A 63 7.95 -14.60 2.35
C PHE A 63 7.08 -13.90 1.29
N PRO A 64 6.34 -14.61 0.42
CA PRO A 64 6.32 -16.07 0.26
C PRO A 64 7.64 -16.63 -0.27
N ILE A 65 7.99 -17.83 0.17
CA ILE A 65 9.26 -18.46 -0.22
C ILE A 65 9.13 -19.04 -1.63
N LEU A 66 9.96 -18.57 -2.55
CA LEU A 66 9.99 -19.01 -3.94
C LEU A 66 10.94 -20.21 -4.14
N CYS A 67 10.76 -20.94 -5.23
CA CYS A 67 11.69 -21.95 -5.67
C CYS A 67 13.09 -21.34 -5.91
N PRO A 68 14.18 -21.91 -5.35
CA PRO A 68 15.53 -21.37 -5.50
C PRO A 68 15.95 -21.17 -6.96
N ASN A 69 15.63 -22.15 -7.81
CA ASN A 69 16.00 -22.10 -9.22
C ASN A 69 15.12 -21.12 -10.01
N CYS A 70 13.79 -21.13 -9.82
CA CYS A 70 12.92 -20.17 -10.50
C CYS A 70 13.30 -18.72 -10.17
N GLN A 71 13.66 -18.47 -8.90
CA GLN A 71 14.12 -17.16 -8.45
C GLN A 71 15.46 -16.77 -9.08
N ALA A 72 16.42 -17.70 -9.14
CA ALA A 72 17.73 -17.48 -9.77
C ALA A 72 17.60 -17.23 -11.29
N GLU A 73 16.66 -17.92 -11.93
CA GLU A 73 16.36 -17.81 -13.37
C GLU A 73 15.49 -16.59 -13.71
N GLN A 74 14.94 -15.88 -12.71
CA GLN A 74 13.99 -14.78 -12.88
C GLN A 74 12.79 -15.18 -13.74
N ALA A 75 12.22 -16.35 -13.48
CA ALA A 75 11.05 -16.84 -14.17
C ALA A 75 9.87 -15.84 -14.05
N GLU A 76 9.05 -15.72 -15.10
CA GLU A 76 7.85 -14.87 -15.08
C GLU A 76 6.81 -15.33 -14.05
N ASP A 77 6.73 -16.65 -13.81
CA ASP A 77 5.85 -17.28 -12.82
C ASP A 77 6.65 -18.25 -11.96
N PRO A 78 7.36 -17.76 -10.93
CA PRO A 78 8.19 -18.60 -10.08
C PRO A 78 7.32 -19.41 -9.11
N ALA A 79 7.55 -20.72 -9.04
CA ALA A 79 6.83 -21.60 -8.13
C ALA A 79 7.02 -21.18 -6.65
N ILE A 80 5.93 -21.13 -5.89
CA ILE A 80 5.93 -20.87 -4.45
C ILE A 80 6.02 -22.21 -3.71
N ILE A 81 6.89 -22.28 -2.71
CA ILE A 81 7.01 -23.48 -1.88
C ILE A 81 5.80 -23.56 -0.93
N PRO A 82 4.97 -24.61 -1.02
CA PRO A 82 3.77 -24.71 -0.19
C PRO A 82 4.11 -25.18 1.24
N PRO A 83 3.27 -24.85 2.24
CA PRO A 83 3.46 -25.28 3.63
C PRO A 83 3.59 -26.79 3.79
N ILE A 84 2.85 -27.57 2.99
CA ILE A 84 2.89 -29.03 3.02
C ILE A 84 4.30 -29.56 2.69
N LEU A 85 5.02 -28.92 1.78
CA LEU A 85 6.38 -29.35 1.44
C LEU A 85 7.35 -29.01 2.57
N ALA A 86 7.16 -27.85 3.21
CA ALA A 86 7.90 -27.48 4.42
C ALA A 86 7.68 -28.50 5.54
N GLU A 87 6.44 -28.98 5.75
CA GLU A 87 6.08 -30.08 6.67
C GLU A 87 6.86 -31.38 6.41
N HIS A 88 6.91 -31.80 5.14
CA HIS A 88 7.52 -33.08 4.78
C HIS A 88 9.06 -33.05 4.80
N ILE A 89 9.70 -31.89 4.73
CA ILE A 89 11.15 -31.75 4.72
C ILE A 89 11.75 -31.85 6.14
N GLY A 90 10.92 -31.75 7.18
CA GLY A 90 11.32 -31.84 8.58
C GLY A 90 12.01 -30.57 9.06
N LEU A 91 11.31 -29.44 9.00
CA LEU A 91 11.77 -28.23 9.67
C LEU A 91 11.73 -28.43 11.19
N SER A 92 12.51 -27.64 11.92
CA SER A 92 12.41 -27.58 13.39
C SER A 92 11.16 -26.83 13.83
N ASP A 93 10.70 -27.06 15.08
CA ASP A 93 9.55 -26.36 15.66
C ASP A 93 9.68 -24.82 15.54
N ARG A 94 10.89 -24.30 15.81
CA ARG A 94 11.19 -22.87 15.69
C ARG A 94 11.03 -22.34 14.26
N GLN A 95 11.39 -23.15 13.26
CA GLN A 95 11.21 -22.78 11.85
C GLN A 95 9.74 -22.81 11.44
N TYR A 96 8.94 -23.78 11.92
CA TYR A 96 7.49 -23.77 11.69
C TYR A 96 6.80 -22.58 12.35
N GLU A 97 7.18 -22.22 13.57
CA GLU A 97 6.66 -21.02 14.24
C GLU A 97 7.00 -19.75 13.45
N ALA A 98 8.24 -19.64 12.95
CA ALA A 98 8.65 -18.54 12.10
C ALA A 98 7.85 -18.49 10.79
N TRP A 99 7.67 -19.63 10.14
CA TRP A 99 6.85 -19.74 8.93
C TRP A 99 5.43 -19.28 9.20
N SER A 100 4.77 -19.85 10.21
CA SER A 100 3.39 -19.53 10.55
C SER A 100 3.21 -18.04 10.85
N LYS A 101 4.18 -17.44 11.55
CA LYS A 101 4.19 -16.01 11.83
C LYS A 101 4.30 -15.17 10.56
N LEU A 102 5.24 -15.49 9.67
CA LEU A 102 5.43 -14.76 8.42
C LEU A 102 4.24 -14.92 7.48
N ASP A 103 3.66 -16.12 7.42
CA ASP A 103 2.47 -16.40 6.62
C ASP A 103 1.28 -15.56 7.11
N LEU A 104 1.01 -15.54 8.42
CA LEU A 104 -0.03 -14.69 9.02
C LEU A 104 0.21 -13.20 8.76
N GLN A 105 1.46 -12.75 8.75
CA GLN A 105 1.81 -11.36 8.46
C GLN A 105 1.45 -10.92 7.03
N GLN A 106 1.30 -11.84 6.08
CA GLN A 106 0.84 -11.48 4.74
C GLN A 106 -0.62 -11.01 4.71
N TYR A 107 -1.43 -11.53 5.64
CA TYR A 107 -2.86 -11.25 5.72
C TYR A 107 -3.19 -10.17 6.74
N SER A 108 -2.25 -9.77 7.59
CA SER A 108 -2.49 -8.79 8.66
C SER A 108 -1.72 -7.49 8.46
N ILE A 109 -2.36 -6.35 8.71
CA ILE A 109 -1.73 -5.02 8.76
C ILE A 109 -1.84 -4.43 10.17
N VAL A 110 -0.77 -3.76 10.62
CA VAL A 110 -0.80 -2.97 11.85
C VAL A 110 -1.45 -1.63 11.55
N ILE A 111 -2.52 -1.31 12.26
CA ILE A 111 -3.18 0.00 12.20
C ILE A 111 -2.97 0.77 13.51
N ASP A 112 -2.73 2.07 13.41
CA ASP A 112 -2.62 2.97 14.55
C ASP A 112 -3.91 3.79 14.71
N CYS A 113 -4.56 3.67 15.85
CA CYS A 113 -5.80 4.39 16.11
C CYS A 113 -5.53 5.85 16.50
N PRO A 114 -5.99 6.88 15.74
CA PRO A 114 -5.78 8.28 16.10
C PRO A 114 -6.58 8.71 17.33
N HIS A 115 -7.57 7.92 17.76
CA HIS A 115 -8.39 8.20 18.95
C HIS A 115 -7.73 7.76 20.25
N CYS A 116 -7.19 6.53 20.31
CA CYS A 116 -6.59 5.99 21.53
C CYS A 116 -5.07 5.76 21.47
N GLN A 117 -4.43 6.05 20.33
CA GLN A 117 -2.98 5.92 20.09
C GLN A 117 -2.43 4.50 20.35
N ASN A 118 -3.28 3.49 20.22
CA ASN A 118 -2.87 2.08 20.30
C ASN A 118 -2.84 1.47 18.91
N SER A 119 -1.92 0.54 18.73
CA SER A 119 -1.78 -0.25 17.51
C SER A 119 -2.52 -1.58 17.62
N SER A 120 -3.08 -2.08 16.51
CA SER A 120 -3.74 -3.38 16.46
C SER A 120 -3.53 -4.04 15.11
N LEU A 121 -3.53 -5.37 15.08
CA LEU A 121 -3.47 -6.15 13.84
C LEU A 121 -4.89 -6.36 13.31
N VAL A 122 -5.11 -6.02 12.05
CA VAL A 122 -6.37 -6.24 11.35
C VAL A 122 -6.11 -6.96 10.02
N ASP A 123 -7.14 -7.59 9.48
CA ASP A 123 -7.07 -8.23 8.16
C ASP A 123 -6.82 -7.19 7.06
N LYS A 124 -5.94 -7.52 6.12
CA LYS A 124 -5.48 -6.63 5.06
C LYS A 124 -6.56 -6.41 4.00
N ASP A 125 -7.33 -7.44 3.67
CA ASP A 125 -8.38 -7.37 2.65
C ASP A 125 -9.56 -6.56 3.19
N ASP A 126 -9.94 -6.77 4.45
CA ASP A 126 -10.95 -5.96 5.13
C ASP A 126 -10.52 -4.48 5.20
N TYR A 127 -9.26 -4.23 5.58
CA TYR A 127 -8.69 -2.87 5.59
C TYR A 127 -8.63 -2.24 4.19
N ALA A 128 -8.38 -3.02 3.15
CA ALA A 128 -8.37 -2.54 1.77
C ALA A 128 -9.78 -2.22 1.25
N ALA A 129 -10.78 -3.01 1.64
CA ALA A 129 -12.16 -2.88 1.16
C ALA A 129 -12.88 -1.63 1.70
N GLU A 130 -12.58 -1.21 2.92
CA GLU A 130 -13.27 -0.08 3.56
C GLU A 130 -12.43 1.20 3.55
N GLN A 131 -13.07 2.36 3.34
CA GLN A 131 -12.41 3.68 3.44
C GLN A 131 -12.38 4.25 4.87
N VAL A 132 -13.26 3.73 5.72
CA VAL A 132 -13.41 4.15 7.10
C VAL A 132 -13.06 3.00 8.00
N VAL A 133 -12.03 3.17 8.81
CA VAL A 133 -11.57 2.16 9.76
C VAL A 133 -12.24 2.41 11.10
N THR A 134 -12.71 1.33 11.72
CA THR A 134 -13.24 1.36 13.09
C THR A 134 -12.22 0.71 14.02
N CYS A 135 -11.94 1.34 15.15
CA CYS A 135 -10.95 0.82 16.10
C CYS A 135 -11.40 -0.55 16.63
N PRO A 136 -10.59 -1.61 16.44
CA PRO A 136 -10.95 -2.96 16.92
C PRO A 136 -10.88 -3.06 18.45
N LEU A 137 -10.22 -2.10 19.12
CA LEU A 137 -10.15 -2.06 20.57
C LEU A 137 -11.52 -1.65 21.13
N GLY A 138 -12.20 -2.64 21.73
CA GLY A 138 -13.54 -2.51 22.29
C GLY A 138 -13.82 -1.26 23.15
N PRO A 139 -12.87 -0.75 23.97
CA PRO A 139 -13.06 0.48 24.74
C PRO A 139 -13.06 1.77 23.92
N CYS A 140 -12.43 1.78 22.73
CA CYS A 140 -12.28 2.99 21.92
C CYS A 140 -13.38 3.10 20.86
N ARG A 141 -13.51 2.11 19.97
CA ARG A 141 -14.45 2.10 18.83
C ARG A 141 -14.49 3.39 17.99
N GLY A 142 -13.45 4.22 18.07
CA GLY A 142 -13.33 5.43 17.29
C GLY A 142 -13.23 5.10 15.80
N ARG A 143 -13.80 5.96 14.95
CA ARG A 143 -13.77 5.80 13.48
C ARG A 143 -12.88 6.84 12.85
N TRP A 144 -12.16 6.49 11.78
CA TRP A 144 -11.32 7.44 11.04
C TRP A 144 -11.16 7.04 9.58
N CYS A 145 -10.78 8.00 8.73
CA CYS A 145 -10.43 7.72 7.33
C CYS A 145 -9.04 7.09 7.25
N LYS A 146 -8.89 6.00 6.48
CA LYS A 146 -7.58 5.35 6.32
C LYS A 146 -6.56 6.16 5.53
N ASP A 147 -7.01 7.00 4.60
CA ASP A 147 -6.12 7.74 3.69
C ASP A 147 -5.51 8.98 4.35
N CYS A 148 -6.29 9.71 5.15
CA CYS A 148 -5.85 10.97 5.77
C CYS A 148 -5.81 10.94 7.30
N ASN A 149 -6.15 9.82 7.93
CA ASN A 149 -6.23 9.66 9.39
C ASN A 149 -7.18 10.63 10.12
N GLN A 150 -8.08 11.32 9.39
CA GLN A 150 -9.07 12.20 10.01
C GLN A 150 -10.08 11.39 10.81
N LYS A 151 -10.22 11.74 12.11
CA LYS A 151 -11.25 11.20 13.01
C LYS A 151 -12.64 11.50 12.45
N LEU A 152 -13.57 10.55 12.51
CA LEU A 152 -14.94 10.71 12.02
C LEU A 152 -15.92 10.62 13.20
N ASP A 153 -16.32 11.78 13.72
CA ASP A 153 -17.26 11.89 14.84
C ASP A 153 -18.72 11.96 14.37
N PRO A 154 -19.69 11.48 15.19
CA PRO A 154 -21.12 11.60 14.88
C PRO A 154 -21.51 13.07 14.75
N GLY A 155 -21.89 13.50 13.54
CA GLY A 155 -22.25 14.89 13.23
C GLY A 155 -21.26 15.62 12.33
N MET A 156 -20.09 15.02 12.04
CA MET A 156 -19.33 15.46 10.88
C MET A 156 -20.06 15.07 9.60
N GLY A 157 -20.22 16.04 8.69
CA GLY A 157 -20.75 15.79 7.35
C GLY A 157 -19.88 14.82 6.54
N VAL A 158 -20.22 14.62 5.26
CA VAL A 158 -19.47 13.73 4.36
C VAL A 158 -17.99 14.09 4.40
N HIS A 159 -17.15 13.12 4.77
CA HIS A 159 -15.70 13.28 4.73
C HIS A 159 -15.25 13.18 3.27
N SER A 160 -14.48 14.18 2.82
CA SER A 160 -13.83 14.18 1.50
C SER A 160 -12.32 14.26 1.69
N CYS A 161 -11.58 13.40 0.98
CA CYS A 161 -10.11 13.34 0.95
C CYS A 161 -9.52 14.09 -0.26
N ASP A 162 -10.28 14.97 -0.90
CA ASP A 162 -9.89 15.73 -2.11
C ASP A 162 -9.00 16.94 -1.83
N GLY A 163 -8.64 17.18 -0.56
CA GLY A 163 -7.85 18.35 -0.16
C GLY A 163 -8.63 19.67 -0.14
N GLU A 164 -9.95 19.66 -0.38
CA GLU A 164 -10.75 20.89 -0.36
C GLU A 164 -10.75 21.56 1.02
N LYS A 165 -10.75 20.78 2.10
CA LYS A 165 -10.68 21.30 3.48
C LYS A 165 -9.35 21.98 3.77
N GLU A 166 -8.24 21.39 3.36
CA GLU A 166 -6.89 21.97 3.54
C GLU A 166 -6.73 23.24 2.69
N MET A 167 -7.26 23.23 1.47
CA MET A 167 -7.33 24.40 0.59
C MET A 167 -8.17 25.51 1.23
N ASP A 168 -9.33 25.19 1.79
CA ASP A 168 -10.20 26.17 2.45
C ASP A 168 -9.57 26.74 3.73
N GLU A 169 -8.90 25.91 4.52
CA GLU A 169 -8.13 26.37 5.68
C GLU A 169 -6.97 27.27 5.26
N TRP A 170 -6.23 26.90 4.21
CA TRP A 170 -5.17 27.75 3.66
C TRP A 170 -5.71 29.07 3.12
N ILE A 171 -6.86 29.08 2.44
CA ILE A 171 -7.54 30.30 1.97
C ILE A 171 -7.89 31.20 3.15
N ARG A 172 -8.40 30.63 4.25
CA ARG A 172 -8.72 31.39 5.48
C ARG A 172 -7.48 31.97 6.14
N GLN A 173 -6.42 31.17 6.31
CA GLN A 173 -5.20 31.59 7.00
C GLN A 173 -4.39 32.60 6.18
N SER A 174 -4.31 32.43 4.87
CA SER A 174 -3.56 33.31 3.96
C SER A 174 -4.29 34.62 3.63
N LYS A 175 -5.50 34.83 4.19
CA LYS A 175 -6.40 35.93 3.81
C LYS A 175 -6.60 35.97 2.27
N SER A 176 -6.71 34.81 1.64
CA SER A 176 -7.00 34.71 0.22
C SER A 176 -8.51 34.71 -0.02
N LYS A 177 -8.94 35.15 -1.20
CA LYS A 177 -10.36 35.12 -1.61
C LYS A 177 -10.50 34.32 -2.90
N ARG A 178 -11.56 33.51 -3.00
CA ARG A 178 -11.88 32.80 -4.24
C ARG A 178 -12.46 33.79 -5.26
N CYS A 179 -12.01 33.69 -6.50
CA CYS A 179 -12.59 34.44 -7.60
C CYS A 179 -14.05 34.03 -7.80
N PRO A 180 -15.03 34.96 -7.80
CA PRO A 180 -16.45 34.62 -7.96
C PRO A 180 -16.80 33.96 -9.31
N GLU A 181 -15.97 34.18 -10.33
CA GLU A 181 -16.19 33.67 -11.69
C GLU A 181 -15.67 32.23 -11.86
N CYS A 182 -14.48 31.91 -11.32
CA CYS A 182 -13.79 30.66 -11.62
C CYS A 182 -13.36 29.85 -10.39
N GLY A 183 -13.60 30.35 -9.17
CA GLY A 183 -13.27 29.67 -7.92
C GLY A 183 -11.79 29.67 -7.52
N GLN A 184 -10.88 30.16 -8.39
CA GLN A 184 -9.44 30.21 -8.11
C GLN A 184 -9.14 31.10 -6.89
N ALA A 185 -8.39 30.57 -5.92
CA ALA A 185 -7.91 31.33 -4.79
C ALA A 185 -6.92 32.41 -5.25
N THR A 186 -7.17 33.65 -4.87
CA THR A 186 -6.34 34.81 -5.19
C THR A 186 -5.95 35.52 -3.89
N GLN A 187 -4.65 35.69 -3.66
CA GLN A 187 -4.12 36.34 -2.47
C GLN A 187 -3.93 37.85 -2.71
N LYS A 188 -4.26 38.67 -1.70
CA LYS A 188 -3.99 40.11 -1.73
C LYS A 188 -2.50 40.36 -1.47
N THR A 189 -1.80 40.97 -2.42
CA THR A 189 -0.35 41.22 -2.33
C THR A 189 -0.03 42.52 -1.59
N SER A 190 -0.74 43.63 -1.85
CA SER A 190 -0.70 44.85 -1.02
C SER A 190 -1.73 45.90 -1.45
N GLY A 191 -2.14 46.78 -0.52
CA GLY A 191 -2.63 48.15 -0.78
C GLY A 191 -3.97 48.37 -1.49
N CYS A 192 -4.44 47.46 -2.35
CA CYS A 192 -5.65 47.66 -3.16
C CYS A 192 -6.69 46.56 -2.92
N ASN A 193 -7.96 46.94 -2.76
CA ASN A 193 -9.08 45.99 -2.62
C ASN A 193 -9.58 45.47 -3.98
N HIS A 194 -9.08 46.02 -5.08
CA HIS A 194 -9.35 45.51 -6.43
C HIS A 194 -8.48 44.27 -6.69
N MET A 195 -9.13 43.12 -6.76
CA MET A 195 -8.50 41.85 -7.08
C MET A 195 -8.66 41.58 -8.58
N THR A 196 -7.58 41.07 -9.20
CA THR A 196 -7.61 40.59 -10.58
C THR A 196 -7.28 39.10 -10.58
N CYS A 197 -8.15 38.29 -11.17
CA CYS A 197 -7.93 36.85 -11.26
C CYS A 197 -6.75 36.54 -12.19
N GLY A 198 -5.75 35.82 -11.68
CA GLY A 198 -4.58 35.39 -12.44
C GLY A 198 -4.82 34.20 -13.39
N THR A 199 -5.99 33.54 -13.31
CA THR A 199 -6.31 32.39 -14.16
C THR A 199 -6.37 32.80 -15.63
N PRO A 200 -5.55 32.19 -16.52
CA PRO A 200 -5.58 32.48 -17.95
C PRO A 200 -7.00 32.32 -18.52
N GLY A 201 -7.52 33.39 -19.14
CA GLY A 201 -8.85 33.38 -19.76
C GLY A 201 -10.01 33.78 -18.84
N CYS A 202 -9.81 33.85 -17.52
CA CYS A 202 -10.86 34.30 -16.60
C CYS A 202 -11.14 35.80 -16.75
N ASN A 203 -10.12 36.65 -16.63
CA ASN A 203 -10.22 38.12 -16.72
C ASN A 203 -11.24 38.76 -15.75
N GLY A 204 -11.57 38.06 -14.66
CA GLY A 204 -12.46 38.56 -13.63
C GLY A 204 -11.74 39.57 -12.71
N HIS A 205 -12.34 40.73 -12.55
CA HIS A 205 -11.99 41.72 -11.54
C HIS A 205 -13.06 41.73 -10.45
N PHE A 206 -12.67 41.63 -9.20
CA PHE A 206 -13.60 41.52 -8.07
C PHE A 206 -13.09 42.30 -6.87
N CYS A 207 -14.00 42.62 -5.94
CA CYS A 207 -13.65 43.33 -4.72
C CYS A 207 -13.24 42.35 -3.63
N TYR A 208 -12.15 42.68 -2.93
CA TYR A 208 -11.62 41.89 -1.83
C TYR A 208 -12.50 41.96 -0.56
N ILE A 209 -13.19 43.08 -0.35
CA ILE A 209 -14.00 43.35 0.86
C ILE A 209 -15.31 42.57 0.77
N ASP A 210 -16.17 42.93 -0.19
CA ASP A 210 -17.51 42.36 -0.32
C ASP A 210 -17.54 41.06 -1.15
N GLY A 211 -16.44 40.71 -1.81
CA GLY A 211 -16.33 39.50 -2.63
C GLY A 211 -17.09 39.56 -3.96
N GLN A 212 -17.66 40.71 -4.34
CA GLN A 212 -18.47 40.82 -5.56
C GLN A 212 -17.61 40.92 -6.82
N LEU A 213 -18.09 40.29 -7.90
CA LEU A 213 -17.52 40.47 -9.24
C LEU A 213 -17.83 41.89 -9.74
N ILE A 214 -16.79 42.64 -10.09
CA ILE A 214 -16.89 44.01 -10.61
C ILE A 214 -17.09 43.98 -12.13
N ILE A 215 -16.25 43.22 -12.84
CA ILE A 215 -16.35 43.05 -14.31
C ILE A 215 -15.49 41.87 -14.80
N LYS A 216 -15.83 41.30 -15.95
CA LYS A 216 -14.99 40.36 -16.73
C LYS A 216 -14.51 41.04 -18.02
N SER A 217 -13.32 41.63 -18.02
CA SER A 217 -12.79 42.35 -19.19
C SER A 217 -11.27 42.45 -19.13
N LYS A 218 -10.63 42.70 -20.26
CA LYS A 218 -9.21 43.10 -20.36
C LYS A 218 -9.04 44.58 -20.74
N VAL A 219 -10.15 45.27 -21.00
CA VAL A 219 -10.16 46.61 -21.58
C VAL A 219 -10.08 47.64 -20.45
N ALA A 220 -8.91 48.30 -20.31
CA ALA A 220 -8.64 49.20 -19.19
C ALA A 220 -9.67 50.35 -18.98
N PRO A 221 -10.23 50.98 -20.03
CA PRO A 221 -11.32 51.96 -19.86
C PRO A 221 -12.59 51.36 -19.21
N GLU A 222 -13.01 50.17 -19.63
CA GLU A 222 -14.19 49.48 -19.07
C GLU A 222 -13.97 49.09 -17.61
N ILE A 223 -12.77 48.60 -17.31
CA ILE A 223 -12.37 48.22 -15.96
C ILE A 223 -12.43 49.44 -15.04
N ARG A 224 -11.84 50.57 -15.44
CA ARG A 224 -11.87 51.82 -14.65
C ARG A 224 -13.30 52.31 -14.40
N ALA A 225 -14.15 52.33 -15.43
CA ALA A 225 -15.55 52.73 -15.29
C ALA A 225 -16.36 51.77 -14.39
N ALA A 226 -16.06 50.47 -14.40
CA ALA A 226 -16.69 49.50 -13.50
C ALA A 226 -16.19 49.65 -12.05
N LEU A 227 -14.90 49.90 -11.86
CA LEU A 227 -14.31 50.16 -10.54
C LEU A 227 -14.90 51.42 -9.91
N GLU A 228 -15.01 52.52 -10.65
CA GLU A 228 -15.62 53.77 -10.16
C GLU A 228 -17.06 53.56 -9.71
N ARG A 229 -17.87 52.85 -10.50
CA ARG A 229 -19.25 52.53 -10.14
C ARG A 229 -19.33 51.69 -8.87
N HIS A 230 -18.50 50.65 -8.77
CA HIS A 230 -18.49 49.77 -7.60
C HIS A 230 -18.03 50.50 -6.33
N TYR A 231 -16.88 51.17 -6.38
CA TYR A 231 -16.31 51.85 -5.21
C TYR A 231 -17.03 53.15 -4.81
N SER A 232 -17.94 53.67 -5.64
CA SER A 232 -18.85 54.75 -5.23
C SER A 232 -19.81 54.33 -4.11
N GLY A 233 -20.13 53.04 -4.00
CA GLY A 233 -21.03 52.48 -2.97
C GLY A 233 -20.38 51.47 -2.03
N CYS A 234 -19.16 51.01 -2.33
CA CYS A 234 -18.44 50.04 -1.51
C CYS A 234 -17.83 50.72 -0.27
N ARG A 235 -18.08 50.17 0.92
CA ARG A 235 -17.49 50.66 2.17
C ARG A 235 -16.04 50.17 2.26
N LEU A 236 -15.12 51.07 1.90
CA LEU A 236 -13.67 50.77 1.81
C LEU A 236 -12.95 50.60 3.16
N PHE A 237 -13.63 50.90 4.27
CA PHE A 237 -13.08 50.83 5.62
C PHE A 237 -14.02 50.00 6.50
N ASP A 238 -13.57 48.81 6.90
CA ASP A 238 -14.06 48.18 8.12
C ASP A 238 -13.35 48.89 9.28
N TYR A 239 -14.12 49.61 10.10
CA TYR A 239 -13.69 49.94 11.46
C TYR A 239 -13.89 48.68 12.28
N ASP A 240 -12.81 47.96 12.57
CA ASP A 240 -12.71 47.11 13.76
C ASP A 240 -12.63 48.01 15.01
#